data_AF-T0YQ77-F1
#
_entry.id   AF-T0YQ77-F1
#
_cell.length_a   1.000
_cell.length_b   1.000
_cell.length_c   1.000
_cell.angle_alpha   90.00
_cell.angle_beta   90.00
_cell.angle_gamma   90.00
#
_symmetry.space_group_name_H-M   'P 1'
#
loop_
_entity.id
_entity.type
_entity.pdbx_description
1 polymer ?
#
loop_
_entity_poly.entity_id
_entity_poly.type
_entity_poly.pdbx_seq_one_letter_code
_entity_poly.pdbx_strand_id
1 'polypeptide(L)'
;MPGARIVVEIRGSELESQAREVSQHLAELYVTLASGIVDDRVDHWATSMGLRPSAVSVRTYRSSWGYCRRDRSISFNWRLIQAPPEVIEYVVVHELAHLRHMNHGREFWN
;
A
#
# COMPACT_ATOMS: atom_id res chain seq x y z
N MET A 1 10.41 3.18 -14.51
CA MET A 1 9.86 4.50 -14.90
C MET A 1 10.42 5.54 -13.95
N PRO A 2 10.84 6.73 -14.42
CA PRO A 2 11.28 7.81 -13.53
C PRO A 2 10.12 8.18 -12.61
N GLY A 3 10.33 8.15 -11.30
CA GLY A 3 9.27 8.43 -10.33
C GLY A 3 8.64 9.79 -10.60
N ALA A 4 7.30 9.83 -10.66
CA ALA A 4 6.59 11.09 -10.79
C ALA A 4 6.92 11.98 -9.58
N ARG A 5 7.33 13.22 -9.84
CA ARG A 5 7.63 14.19 -8.79
C ARG A 5 6.52 15.25 -8.76
N ILE A 6 5.88 15.40 -7.61
CA ILE A 6 5.05 16.58 -7.34
C ILE A 6 5.94 17.65 -6.72
N VAL A 7 5.89 18.85 -7.29
CA VAL A 7 6.54 20.05 -6.75
C VAL A 7 5.44 21.01 -6.34
N VAL A 8 5.47 21.46 -5.09
CA VAL A 8 4.55 22.47 -4.58
C VAL A 8 5.36 23.74 -4.28
N GLU A 9 4.96 24.85 -4.89
CA GLU A 9 5.52 26.17 -4.60
C GLU A 9 4.67 26.81 -3.50
N ILE A 10 5.34 27.28 -2.44
CA ILE A 10 4.70 27.94 -1.31
C ILE A 10 5.13 29.40 -1.30
N ARG A 11 4.17 30.32 -1.18
CA ARG A 11 4.41 31.76 -1.11
C ARG A 11 3.91 32.28 0.23
N GLY A 12 4.77 32.97 0.99
CA GLY A 12 4.39 33.51 2.29
C GLY A 12 5.57 33.85 3.19
N SER A 13 5.27 34.29 4.41
CA SER A 13 6.25 34.69 5.43
C SER A 13 6.73 33.54 6.32
N GLU A 14 6.01 32.40 6.36
CA GLU A 14 6.27 31.28 7.27
C GLU A 14 6.55 29.97 6.52
N LEU A 15 7.49 30.03 5.56
CA LEU A 15 7.73 28.98 4.57
C LEU A 15 7.94 27.58 5.18
N GLU A 16 8.70 27.46 6.28
CA GLU A 16 8.95 26.16 6.91
C GLU A 16 7.70 25.53 7.53
N SER A 17 6.87 26.33 8.20
CA SER A 17 5.64 25.85 8.84
C SER A 17 4.65 25.41 7.78
N GLN A 18 4.46 26.25 6.77
CA GLN A 18 3.59 25.97 5.62
C GLN A 18 4.07 24.74 4.84
N ALA A 19 5.39 24.57 4.66
CA ALA A 19 5.94 23.38 4.01
C ALA A 19 5.67 22.09 4.79
N ARG A 20 5.75 22.12 6.12
CA ARG A 20 5.40 20.97 6.98
C ARG A 20 3.92 20.64 6.85
N GLU A 21 3.05 21.64 6.93
CA GLU A 21 1.60 21.48 6.81
C GLU A 21 1.20 20.91 5.45
N VAL A 22 1.72 21.47 4.35
CA VAL A 22 1.49 20.95 2.99
C VAL A 22 1.97 19.51 2.87
N SER A 23 3.16 19.20 3.38
CA SER A 23 3.71 17.84 3.34
C SER A 23 2.84 16.84 4.10
N GLN A 24 2.28 17.24 5.25
CA GLN A 24 1.35 16.43 6.03
C GLN A 24 0.06 16.16 5.25
N HIS A 25 -0.59 17.21 4.72
CA HIS A 25 -1.83 17.05 3.96
C HIS A 25 -1.64 16.21 2.69
N LEU A 26 -0.49 16.36 2.01
CA LEU A 26 -0.14 15.49 0.89
C LEU A 26 0.02 14.04 1.34
N ALA A 27 0.71 13.78 2.46
CA ALA A 27 0.85 12.42 2.97
C ALA A 27 -0.51 11.79 3.30
N GLU A 28 -1.42 12.54 3.94
CA GLU A 28 -2.78 12.11 4.23
C GLU A 28 -3.57 11.81 2.95
N LEU A 29 -3.50 12.69 1.94
CA LEU A 29 -4.11 12.45 0.63
C LEU A 29 -3.59 11.16 -0.02
N TYR A 30 -2.27 10.95 -0.03
CA TYR A 30 -1.67 9.74 -0.59
C TYR A 30 -2.09 8.48 0.16
N VAL A 31 -2.24 8.54 1.49
CA VAL A 31 -2.78 7.42 2.28
C VAL A 31 -4.22 7.13 1.87
N THR A 32 -5.08 8.13 1.72
CA THR A 32 -6.48 7.95 1.27
C THR A 32 -6.55 7.34 -0.13
N LEU A 33 -5.76 7.85 -1.08
CA LEU A 33 -5.68 7.29 -2.43
C LEU A 33 -5.17 5.84 -2.40
N ALA A 34 -4.16 5.58 -1.58
CA ALA A 34 -3.59 4.25 -1.44
C ALA A 34 -4.60 3.25 -0.87
N SER A 35 -5.37 3.63 0.15
CA SER A 35 -6.45 2.78 0.68
C SER A 35 -7.44 2.39 -0.41
N GLY A 36 -7.97 3.34 -1.18
CA GLY A 36 -8.92 3.02 -2.25
C GLY A 36 -8.35 2.09 -3.32
N ILE A 37 -7.15 2.37 -3.82
CA ILE A 37 -6.49 1.53 -4.85
C ILE A 37 -6.20 0.12 -4.32
N VAL A 38 -5.70 0.03 -3.08
CA VAL A 38 -5.36 -1.26 -2.46
C VAL A 38 -6.63 -2.07 -2.19
N ASP A 39 -7.68 -1.45 -1.64
CA ASP A 39 -8.94 -2.12 -1.35
C ASP A 39 -9.56 -2.71 -2.62
N ASP A 40 -9.62 -1.93 -3.72
CA ASP A 40 -10.12 -2.42 -5.02
C ASP A 40 -9.33 -3.64 -5.53
N ARG A 41 -8.00 -3.62 -5.39
CA ARG A 41 -7.14 -4.72 -5.83
C ARG A 41 -7.26 -5.93 -4.92
N VAL A 42 -7.34 -5.73 -3.61
CA VAL A 42 -7.56 -6.80 -2.64
C VAL A 42 -8.90 -7.47 -2.91
N ASP A 43 -9.98 -6.71 -3.10
CA ASP A 43 -11.30 -7.26 -3.37
C ASP A 43 -11.33 -8.10 -4.66
N HIS A 44 -10.70 -7.58 -5.73
CA HIS A 44 -10.59 -8.30 -7.00
C HIS A 44 -9.86 -9.65 -6.84
N TRP A 45 -8.65 -9.61 -6.29
CA TRP A 45 -7.80 -10.81 -6.20
C TRP A 45 -8.25 -11.77 -5.11
N ALA A 46 -8.71 -11.28 -3.95
CA ALA A 46 -9.27 -12.12 -2.90
C ALA A 46 -10.48 -12.90 -3.41
N THR A 47 -11.36 -12.24 -4.19
CA THR A 47 -12.49 -12.90 -4.85
C THR A 47 -12.02 -13.96 -5.84
N SER A 48 -11.10 -13.60 -6.75
CA SER A 48 -10.56 -14.54 -7.74
C SER A 48 -9.85 -15.74 -7.11
N MET A 49 -9.19 -15.54 -5.97
CA MET A 49 -8.46 -16.59 -5.26
C MET A 49 -9.36 -17.38 -4.30
N GLY A 50 -10.59 -16.96 -4.02
CA GLY A 50 -11.44 -17.57 -3.00
C GLY A 50 -10.90 -17.38 -1.58
N LEU A 51 -10.40 -16.18 -1.28
CA LEU A 51 -9.80 -15.79 -0.02
C LEU A 51 -10.58 -14.67 0.65
N ARG A 52 -10.43 -14.56 1.97
CA ARG A 52 -11.06 -13.53 2.80
C ARG A 52 -10.09 -13.07 3.89
N PRO A 53 -9.42 -11.91 3.75
CA PRO A 53 -8.70 -11.31 4.85
C PRO A 53 -9.68 -10.89 5.96
N SER A 54 -9.21 -10.86 7.21
CA SER A 54 -10.03 -10.41 8.35
C SER A 54 -10.07 -8.88 8.47
N ALA A 55 -9.01 -8.22 7.99
CA ALA A 55 -8.91 -6.77 7.89
C ALA A 55 -7.87 -6.40 6.83
N VAL A 56 -8.06 -5.25 6.19
CA VAL A 56 -7.11 -4.61 5.28
C VAL A 56 -6.76 -3.25 5.86
N SER A 57 -5.49 -2.87 5.85
CA SER A 57 -5.10 -1.52 6.26
C SER A 57 -3.93 -0.98 5.46
N VAL A 58 -3.92 0.34 5.26
CA VAL A 58 -2.81 1.06 4.63
C VAL A 58 -2.13 1.94 5.67
N ARG A 59 -0.81 1.81 5.81
CA ARG A 59 -0.03 2.52 6.83
C ARG A 59 1.34 2.93 6.29
N THR A 60 2.10 3.65 7.09
CA THR A 60 3.51 3.96 6.79
C THR A 60 4.41 2.88 7.42
N TYR A 61 5.24 2.24 6.59
CA TYR A 61 6.27 1.31 7.03
C TYR A 61 7.64 1.73 6.50
N ARG A 62 8.69 1.39 7.26
CA ARG A 62 10.07 1.82 6.94
C ARG A 62 10.74 0.91 5.91
N SER A 63 10.43 -0.39 5.91
CA SER A 63 11.21 -1.40 5.17
C SER A 63 10.37 -2.51 4.51
N SER A 64 9.05 -2.39 4.47
CA SER A 64 8.17 -3.37 3.82
C SER A 64 7.10 -2.70 2.96
N TRP A 65 6.69 -3.42 1.91
CA TRP A 65 5.57 -3.04 1.04
C TRP A 65 4.23 -3.57 1.55
N GLY A 66 4.25 -4.70 2.24
CA GLY A 66 3.10 -5.26 2.94
C GLY A 66 3.52 -6.30 3.98
N TYR A 67 2.53 -6.83 4.69
CA TYR A 67 2.63 -8.09 5.44
C TYR A 67 1.23 -8.66 5.70
N CYS A 68 1.19 -9.98 5.92
CA CYS A 68 0.04 -10.71 6.43
C CYS A 68 0.35 -11.26 7.84
N ARG A 69 -0.61 -11.16 8.76
CA ARG A 69 -0.53 -11.76 10.09
C ARG A 69 -1.30 -13.08 10.14
N ARG A 70 -1.02 -13.89 11.18
CA ARG A 70 -1.72 -15.17 11.42
C ARG A 70 -3.22 -15.01 11.69
N ASP A 71 -3.64 -13.84 12.16
CA ASP A 71 -5.05 -13.48 12.34
C ASP A 71 -5.75 -13.12 11.03
N ARG A 72 -5.08 -13.30 9.88
CA ARG A 72 -5.55 -13.01 8.52
C ARG A 72 -5.71 -11.52 8.22
N SER A 73 -5.19 -10.64 9.07
CA SER A 73 -5.09 -9.21 8.74
C SER A 73 -3.93 -8.98 7.79
N ILE A 74 -4.18 -8.18 6.76
CA ILE A 74 -3.17 -7.76 5.79
C ILE A 74 -2.97 -6.27 5.87
N SER A 75 -1.75 -5.82 5.68
CA SER A 75 -1.43 -4.39 5.69
C SER A 75 -0.45 -4.05 4.60
N PHE A 76 -0.63 -2.87 4.01
CA PHE A 76 0.19 -2.37 2.91
C PHE A 76 0.81 -1.02 3.27
N ASN A 77 1.97 -0.74 2.67
CA ASN A 77 2.59 0.57 2.75
C ASN A 77 1.92 1.52 1.75
N TRP A 78 1.48 2.71 2.17
CA TRP A 78 0.87 3.68 1.22
C TRP A 78 1.79 4.02 0.05
N ARG A 79 3.11 3.94 0.24
CA ARG A 79 4.07 4.18 -0.85
C ARG A 79 3.97 3.15 -1.98
N LEU A 80 3.30 2.01 -1.77
CA LEU A 80 3.12 0.97 -2.77
C LEU A 80 2.46 1.53 -4.04
N ILE A 81 1.53 2.49 -3.92
CA ILE A 81 0.85 3.07 -5.10
C ILE A 81 1.74 3.95 -5.98
N GLN A 82 2.99 4.18 -5.59
CA GLN A 82 3.98 4.85 -6.43
C GLN A 82 4.78 3.87 -7.30
N ALA A 83 4.60 2.57 -7.08
CA ALA A 83 5.18 1.53 -7.92
C ALA A 83 4.35 1.36 -9.21
N PRO A 84 4.92 0.75 -10.26
CA PRO A 84 4.15 0.34 -11.44
C PRO A 84 2.95 -0.54 -11.07
N PRO A 85 1.83 -0.49 -11.82
CA PRO A 85 0.63 -1.25 -11.52
C PRO A 85 0.86 -2.74 -11.30
N GLU A 86 1.72 -3.36 -12.10
CA GLU A 86 2.08 -4.78 -11.99
C GLU A 86 2.79 -5.13 -10.68
N VAL A 87 3.53 -4.18 -10.11
CA VAL A 87 4.19 -4.37 -8.80
C VAL A 87 3.17 -4.26 -7.68
N ILE A 88 2.21 -3.35 -7.79
CA ILE A 88 1.11 -3.23 -6.82
C ILE A 88 0.32 -4.54 -6.78
N GLU A 89 -0.05 -5.05 -7.95
CA GLU A 89 -0.78 -6.32 -8.08
C GLU A 89 -0.01 -7.50 -7.51
N TYR A 90 1.28 -7.60 -7.83
CA TYR A 90 2.14 -8.65 -7.28
C TYR A 90 2.17 -8.63 -5.74
N VAL A 91 2.37 -7.45 -5.13
CA VAL A 91 2.41 -7.34 -3.66
C VAL A 91 1.05 -7.67 -3.04
N VAL A 92 -0.07 -7.24 -3.65
CA VAL A 92 -1.41 -7.59 -3.17
C VAL A 92 -1.64 -9.11 -3.20
N VAL A 93 -1.33 -9.76 -4.32
CA VAL A 93 -1.45 -11.22 -4.47
C VAL A 93 -0.52 -11.95 -3.49
N HIS A 94 0.68 -11.44 -3.27
CA HIS A 94 1.66 -11.98 -2.32
C HIS A 94 1.09 -12.01 -0.89
N GLU A 95 0.56 -10.89 -0.40
CA GLU A 95 0.00 -10.82 0.94
C GLU A 95 -1.29 -11.65 1.06
N LEU A 96 -2.08 -11.76 -0.01
CA LEU A 96 -3.24 -12.66 -0.04
C LEU A 96 -2.83 -14.14 0.00
N ALA A 97 -1.79 -14.54 -0.72
CA ALA A 97 -1.28 -15.92 -0.71
C ALA A 97 -0.85 -16.36 0.70
N HIS A 98 -0.37 -15.42 1.52
CA HIS A 98 -0.07 -15.68 2.92
C HIS A 98 -1.27 -16.11 3.78
N LEU A 99 -2.50 -15.82 3.35
CA LEU A 99 -3.71 -16.35 4.02
C LEU A 99 -3.82 -17.87 3.94
N ARG A 100 -3.13 -18.53 2.99
CA ARG A 100 -3.03 -19.99 2.89
C ARG A 100 -1.67 -20.50 3.36
N HIS A 101 -0.59 -19.83 2.94
CA HIS A 101 0.78 -20.29 3.17
C HIS A 101 1.61 -19.17 3.81
N MET A 102 1.77 -19.22 5.14
CA MET A 102 2.52 -18.18 5.88
C MET A 102 4.02 -18.12 5.54
N ASN A 103 4.56 -19.15 4.88
CA ASN A 103 5.97 -19.23 4.48
C ASN A 103 6.07 -19.36 2.95
N HIS A 104 7.11 -18.80 2.35
CA HIS A 104 7.37 -18.82 0.90
C HIS A 104 7.92 -20.16 0.36
N GLY A 105 7.44 -21.27 0.89
CA GLY A 105 7.80 -22.61 0.44
C GLY A 105 7.18 -22.99 -0.90
N ARG A 106 7.38 -24.22 -1.36
CA ARG A 106 6.89 -24.69 -2.67
C ARG A 106 5.39 -24.44 -2.87
N GLU A 107 4.57 -24.72 -1.87
CA GLU A 107 3.12 -24.55 -1.93
C GLU A 107 2.70 -23.09 -2.13
N PHE A 108 3.50 -22.13 -1.66
CA PHE A 108 3.22 -20.70 -1.89
C PHE A 108 3.34 -20.32 -3.37
N TRP A 109 4.20 -21.01 -4.13
CA TRP A 109 4.52 -20.68 -5.53
C TRP A 109 3.90 -21.63 -6.56
N ASN A 110 3.14 -22.64 -6.13
CA ASN A 110 2.46 -23.59 -7.03
C ASN A 110 1.13 -23.05 -7.55
#